data_AF-A0A2E1RK86-F1
#
_entry.id   AF-A0A2E1RK86-F1
#
_cell.length_a   1.000
_cell.length_b   1.000
_cell.length_c   1.000
_cell.angle_alpha   90.00
_cell.angle_beta   90.00
_cell.angle_gamma   90.00
#
_symmetry.space_group_name_H-M   'P 1'
#
loop_
_entity.id
_entity.type
_entity.pdbx_description
1 polymer ?
#
loop_
_entity_poly.entity_id
_entity_poly.type
_entity_poly.pdbx_seq_one_letter_code
_entity_poly.pdbx_strand_id
1 'polypeptide(L)'
;MKMDNSTVINLCGNYPENFEKADVLSDPDYIFKNDPSYQAIQLYDNELNSVYVNSFIECEHYVLGGWDNSPTQFNEISFHNSLSLIMVGALIVRFLVKKIFVKYADN
;
A
#
# COMPACT_ATOMS: atom_id res chain seq x y z
N MET A 1 20.51 -17.14 -13.01
CA MET A 1 19.39 -16.30 -13.47
C MET A 1 18.82 -15.64 -12.23
N LYS A 2 19.12 -14.35 -12.02
CA LYS A 2 18.53 -13.58 -10.91
C LYS A 2 17.05 -13.44 -11.23
N MET A 3 16.19 -13.79 -10.29
CA MET A 3 14.75 -13.63 -10.47
C MET A 3 14.43 -12.20 -10.13
N ASP A 4 14.29 -11.37 -11.16
CA ASP A 4 13.93 -9.97 -10.97
C ASP A 4 12.51 -9.90 -10.38
N ASN A 5 12.37 -9.18 -9.28
CA ASN A 5 11.07 -9.02 -8.63
C ASN A 5 10.25 -8.00 -9.43
N SER A 6 9.11 -8.42 -9.99
CA SER A 6 8.23 -7.55 -10.76
C SER A 6 7.77 -6.32 -9.97
N THR A 7 7.59 -6.45 -8.67
CA THR A 7 7.20 -5.33 -7.79
C THR A 7 8.33 -4.32 -7.69
N VAL A 8 9.57 -4.78 -7.55
CA VAL A 8 10.76 -3.89 -7.58
C VAL A 8 10.87 -3.21 -8.93
N ILE A 9 10.68 -3.92 -10.04
CA ILE A 9 10.73 -3.29 -11.37
C ILE A 9 9.68 -2.20 -11.51
N ASN A 10 8.46 -2.48 -11.07
CA ASN A 10 7.34 -1.56 -11.18
C ASN A 10 7.50 -0.31 -10.29
N LEU A 11 8.07 -0.46 -9.10
CA LEU A 11 8.22 0.63 -8.13
C LEU A 11 9.56 1.36 -8.23
N CYS A 12 10.65 0.61 -8.41
CA CYS A 12 12.03 1.11 -8.34
C CYS A 12 12.72 1.26 -9.69
N GLY A 13 12.19 0.64 -10.76
CA GLY A 13 12.80 0.59 -12.10
C GLY A 13 13.59 -0.69 -12.38
N ASN A 14 14.19 -0.77 -13.56
CA ASN A 14 14.95 -1.96 -13.96
C ASN A 14 16.24 -2.12 -13.15
N TYR A 15 16.62 -3.38 -12.89
CA TYR A 15 17.88 -3.71 -12.26
C TYR A 15 19.07 -3.24 -13.12
N PRO A 16 20.05 -2.51 -12.57
CA PRO A 16 21.26 -2.13 -13.29
C PRO A 16 22.15 -3.37 -13.57
N GLU A 17 22.91 -3.37 -14.68
CA GLU A 17 23.68 -4.54 -15.15
C GLU A 17 24.65 -5.11 -14.10
N ASN A 18 25.22 -4.25 -13.25
CA ASN A 18 26.15 -4.63 -12.18
C ASN A 18 25.50 -4.51 -10.79
N PHE A 19 24.22 -4.84 -10.67
CA PHE A 19 23.54 -4.80 -9.38
C PHE A 19 24.12 -5.81 -8.38
N GLU A 20 24.69 -5.28 -7.31
CA GLU A 20 25.09 -6.01 -6.11
C GLU A 20 24.15 -5.66 -4.97
N LYS A 21 23.56 -6.68 -4.37
CA LYS A 21 22.67 -6.51 -3.23
C LYS A 21 23.48 -6.08 -2.01
N ALA A 22 23.04 -5.03 -1.33
CA ALA A 22 23.66 -4.61 -0.08
C ALA A 22 23.47 -5.67 1.01
N ASP A 23 24.55 -6.04 1.70
CA ASP A 23 24.50 -6.89 2.88
C ASP A 23 24.31 -6.05 4.15
N VAL A 24 23.09 -5.55 4.32
CA VAL A 24 22.72 -4.69 5.45
C VAL A 24 22.61 -5.42 6.79
N LEU A 25 22.52 -6.76 6.79
CA LEU A 25 22.39 -7.54 8.03
C LEU A 25 23.73 -7.71 8.75
N SER A 26 24.84 -7.63 8.01
CA SER A 26 26.18 -7.79 8.54
C SER A 26 26.77 -6.51 9.14
N ASP A 27 26.15 -5.34 8.90
CA ASP A 27 26.62 -4.04 9.35
C ASP A 27 25.48 -3.21 9.96
N PRO A 28 25.41 -3.09 11.30
CA PRO A 28 24.35 -2.33 11.98
C PRO A 28 24.44 -0.82 11.73
N ASP A 29 25.59 -0.32 11.27
CA ASP A 29 25.80 1.10 10.95
C ASP A 29 25.71 1.36 9.44
N TYR A 30 25.14 0.41 8.67
CA TYR A 30 24.99 0.56 7.24
C TYR A 30 24.06 1.75 6.88
N ILE A 31 24.58 2.66 6.07
CA ILE A 31 23.84 3.82 5.55
C ILE A 31 23.76 3.72 4.02
N PHE A 32 22.54 3.76 3.49
CA PHE A 32 22.33 3.83 2.03
C PHE A 32 22.94 5.11 1.46
N LYS A 33 23.70 4.96 0.36
CA LYS A 33 24.29 6.09 -0.35
C LYS A 33 23.28 6.66 -1.33
N ASN A 34 23.07 7.97 -1.25
CA ASN A 34 22.27 8.71 -2.23
C ASN A 34 22.91 8.60 -3.63
N ASP A 35 22.09 8.27 -4.63
CA ASP A 35 22.45 8.33 -6.04
C ASP A 35 21.79 9.58 -6.66
N PRO A 36 22.55 10.64 -6.97
CA PRO A 36 22.00 11.87 -7.53
C PRO A 36 21.30 11.70 -8.89
N SER A 37 21.56 10.59 -9.59
CA SER A 37 20.93 10.27 -10.87
C SER A 37 19.62 9.49 -10.71
N TYR A 38 19.35 8.99 -9.50
CA TYR A 38 18.14 8.26 -9.16
C TYR A 38 17.04 9.23 -8.76
N GLN A 39 15.87 9.10 -9.39
CA GLN A 39 14.70 9.88 -9.00
C GLN A 39 14.23 9.40 -7.63
N ALA A 40 14.06 10.32 -6.68
CA ALA A 40 13.53 9.98 -5.36
C ALA A 40 12.12 9.37 -5.47
N ILE A 41 11.91 8.23 -4.80
CA ILE A 41 10.66 7.48 -4.82
C ILE A 41 10.06 7.48 -3.43
N GLN A 42 8.76 7.71 -3.34
CA GLN A 42 8.01 7.56 -2.08
C GLN A 42 7.41 6.16 -2.02
N LEU A 43 7.77 5.40 -0.99
CA LEU A 43 7.24 4.07 -0.71
C LEU A 43 6.35 4.09 0.54
N TYR A 44 5.47 3.10 0.65
CA TYR A 44 4.52 2.99 1.77
C TYR A 44 4.50 1.57 2.34
N ASP A 45 4.43 1.49 3.67
CA ASP A 45 4.19 0.23 4.38
C ASP A 45 2.68 -0.09 4.48
N ASN A 46 2.37 -1.21 5.12
CA ASN A 46 1.00 -1.69 5.33
C ASN A 46 0.17 -0.80 6.27
N GLU A 47 0.81 0.06 7.04
CA GLU A 47 0.19 1.04 7.94
C GLU A 47 0.07 2.43 7.28
N LEU A 48 0.47 2.56 6.01
CA LEU A 48 0.55 3.80 5.25
C LEU A 48 1.56 4.83 5.80
N ASN A 49 2.53 4.40 6.59
CA ASN A 49 3.73 5.21 6.83
C ASN A 49 4.48 5.35 5.51
N SER A 50 5.18 6.47 5.32
CA SER A 50 5.88 6.74 4.06
C SER A 50 7.36 7.02 4.27
N VAL A 51 8.18 6.56 3.33
CA VAL A 51 9.62 6.84 3.27
C VAL A 51 10.02 7.31 1.87
N TYR A 52 10.96 8.25 1.80
CA TYR A 52 11.59 8.64 0.54
C TYR A 52 12.94 7.95 0.41
N VAL A 53 13.12 7.24 -0.71
CA VAL A 53 14.37 6.54 -1.05
C VAL A 53 15.05 7.22 -2.22
N ASN A 54 16.38 7.30 -2.21
CA ASN A 54 17.18 8.06 -3.18
C ASN A 54 18.25 7.21 -3.87
N SER A 55 18.13 5.88 -3.84
CA SER A 55 18.94 4.99 -4.67
C SER A 55 18.17 3.72 -5.00
N PHE A 56 18.53 3.06 -6.10
CA PHE A 56 17.92 1.79 -6.49
C PHE A 56 18.12 0.70 -5.42
N ILE A 57 19.33 0.62 -4.83
CA ILE A 57 19.67 -0.36 -3.79
C ILE A 57 18.80 -0.17 -2.54
N GLU A 58 18.59 1.08 -2.14
CA GLU A 58 17.69 1.42 -1.04
C GLU A 58 16.24 1.05 -1.37
N CYS A 59 15.74 1.46 -2.54
CA CYS A 59 14.38 1.15 -2.97
C CYS A 59 14.11 -0.37 -3.00
N GLU A 60 15.02 -1.16 -3.58
CA GLU A 60 14.90 -2.61 -3.61
C GLU A 60 14.81 -3.19 -2.19
N HIS A 61 15.67 -2.73 -1.28
CA HIS A 61 15.68 -3.19 0.09
C HIS A 61 14.34 -2.95 0.80
N TYR A 62 13.79 -1.73 0.68
CA TYR A 62 12.50 -1.38 1.26
C TYR A 62 11.35 -2.18 0.63
N VAL A 63 11.30 -2.30 -0.71
CA VAL A 63 10.24 -3.06 -1.39
C VAL A 63 10.28 -4.54 -1.00
N LEU A 64 11.45 -5.17 -0.93
CA LEU A 64 11.59 -6.55 -0.46
C LEU A 64 11.24 -6.70 1.03
N GLY A 65 11.32 -5.61 1.80
CA GLY A 65 10.88 -5.51 3.19
C GLY A 65 9.38 -5.25 3.38
N GLY A 66 8.58 -5.19 2.31
CA GLY A 66 7.13 -5.00 2.38
C GLY A 66 6.64 -3.55 2.21
N TRP A 67 7.49 -2.67 1.68
CA TRP A 67 7.12 -1.29 1.36
C TRP A 67 6.60 -1.13 -0.08
N ASP A 68 5.65 -1.97 -0.47
CA ASP A 68 5.03 -2.02 -1.79
C ASP A 68 3.56 -1.59 -1.81
N ASN A 69 3.10 -0.95 -0.74
CA ASN A 69 1.70 -0.58 -0.58
C ASN A 69 1.34 0.68 -1.38
N SER A 70 0.11 0.71 -1.86
CA SER A 70 -0.44 1.83 -2.62
C SER A 70 -1.54 2.52 -1.82
N PRO A 71 -1.33 3.78 -1.36
CA PRO A 71 -2.35 4.52 -0.62
C PRO A 71 -3.64 4.72 -1.40
N THR A 72 -3.55 4.84 -2.72
CA THR A 72 -4.73 5.00 -3.59
C THR A 72 -5.57 3.74 -3.60
N GLN A 73 -4.97 2.56 -3.77
CA GLN A 73 -5.67 1.28 -3.71
C GLN A 73 -6.27 1.04 -2.32
N PHE A 74 -5.52 1.35 -1.26
CA PHE A 74 -6.02 1.23 0.11
C PHE A 74 -7.27 2.11 0.33
N ASN A 75 -7.20 3.37 -0.09
CA ASN A 75 -8.32 4.30 0.02
C ASN A 75 -9.52 3.85 -0.82
N GLU A 76 -9.29 3.34 -2.03
CA GLU A 76 -10.35 2.80 -2.88
C GLU A 76 -11.10 1.65 -2.19
N ILE A 77 -10.38 0.67 -1.64
CA ILE A 77 -10.97 -0.45 -0.91
C ILE A 77 -11.74 0.05 0.31
N SER A 78 -11.15 0.97 1.09
CA SER A 78 -11.78 1.54 2.27
C SER A 78 -13.10 2.27 1.96
N PHE A 79 -13.09 3.11 0.92
CA PHE A 79 -14.29 3.82 0.47
C PHE A 79 -15.34 2.88 -0.10
N HIS A 80 -14.94 1.88 -0.89
CA HIS A 80 -15.84 0.89 -1.45
C HIS A 80 -16.55 0.09 -0.34
N ASN A 81 -15.79 -0.36 0.66
CA ASN A 81 -16.34 -1.09 1.81
C ASN A 81 -17.29 -0.21 2.62
N SER A 82 -16.88 1.03 2.92
CA SER A 82 -17.69 1.98 3.68
C SER A 82 -19.01 2.29 2.97
N LEU A 83 -18.96 2.55 1.66
CA LEU A 83 -20.15 2.80 0.84
C LEU A 83 -21.07 1.58 0.82
N SER A 84 -20.51 0.38 0.65
CA SER A 84 -21.27 -0.87 0.64
C SER A 84 -22.01 -1.09 1.96
N LEU A 85 -21.35 -0.85 3.10
CA LEU A 85 -21.97 -0.94 4.43
C LEU A 85 -23.09 0.08 4.62
N ILE A 86 -22.89 1.33 4.18
CA ILE A 86 -23.91 2.38 4.26
C ILE A 86 -25.15 2.00 3.44
N MET A 87 -24.96 1.47 2.23
CA MET A 87 -26.08 1.06 1.36
C MET A 87 -26.88 -0.09 1.96
N VAL A 88 -26.22 -1.14 2.44
CA VAL A 88 -26.89 -2.26 3.12
C VAL A 88 -27.60 -1.79 4.39
N GLY A 89 -26.93 -0.96 5.19
CA GLY A 89 -27.50 -0.35 6.39
C GLY A 89 -28.75 0.47 6.09
N ALA A 90 -28.73 1.30 5.05
CA ALA A 90 -29.88 2.11 4.64
C ALA A 90 -31.09 1.24 4.23
N LEU A 91 -30.87 0.12 3.53
CA LEU A 91 -31.94 -0.82 3.18
C LEU A 91 -32.54 -1.50 4.41
N ILE A 92 -31.69 -1.91 5.37
CA ILE A 92 -32.14 -2.50 6.64
C ILE A 92 -32.96 -1.47 7.44
N VAL A 93 -32.45 -0.25 7.59
CA VAL A 93 -33.16 0.83 8.29
C VAL A 93 -34.51 1.10 7.62
N ARG A 94 -34.54 1.21 6.29
CA ARG A 94 -35.80 1.40 5.53
C ARG A 94 -36.80 0.28 5.80
N PHE A 95 -36.34 -0.98 5.81
CA PHE A 95 -37.20 -2.13 6.09
C PHE A 95 -37.75 -2.11 7.53
N LEU A 96 -36.90 -1.80 8.52
CA LEU A 96 -37.29 -1.70 9.92
C LEU A 96 -38.27 -0.56 10.17
N VAL A 97 -38.02 0.64 9.61
CA VAL A 97 -38.94 1.78 9.70
C VAL A 97 -40.29 1.43 9.10
N LYS A 98 -40.32 0.82 7.91
CA LYS A 98 -41.57 0.36 7.28
C LYS A 98 -42.32 -0.62 8.19
N LYS A 99 -41.62 -1.60 8.78
CA LYS A 99 -42.22 -2.60 9.66
C LYS A 99 -42.83 -1.96 10.93
N ILE A 100 -42.13 -1.00 11.53
CA ILE A 100 -42.62 -0.27 12.71
C ILE A 100 -43.84 0.58 12.37
N PHE A 101 -43.81 1.30 11.24
CA PHE A 101 -44.94 2.13 10.80
C PHE A 101 -46.20 1.31 10.53
N VAL A 102 -46.07 0.16 9.84
CA VAL A 102 -47.20 -0.75 9.60
C VAL A 102 -47.76 -1.26 10.93
N LYS A 103 -46.90 -1.70 11.86
CA LYS A 103 -47.34 -2.15 13.19
C LYS A 103 -48.07 -1.06 13.98
N TYR A 104 -47.66 0.20 13.87
CA TYR A 104 -48.33 1.32 14.54
C TYR A 104 -49.68 1.67 13.90
N ALA A 105 -49.84 1.47 12.58
CA ALA A 105 -51.10 1.73 11.89
C ALA A 105 -52.21 0.69 12.16
N ASP A 106 -51.84 -0.52 12.59
CA ASP A 106 -52.77 -1.62 12.90
C ASP A 106 -53.23 -1.63 14.39
N ASN A 107 -52.71 -0.73 15.24
CA ASN A 107 -53.02 -0.59 16.67
C ASN A 107 -53.94 0.61 16.93
#